data_AF-A0A7X7UYC6-F1
#
_entry.id   AF-A0A7X7UYC6-F1
#
_cell.length_a   1.000
_cell.length_b   1.000
_cell.length_c   1.000
_cell.angle_alpha   90.00
_cell.angle_beta   90.00
_cell.angle_gamma   90.00
#
_symmetry.space_group_name_H-M   'P 1'
#
loop_
_entity.id
_entity.type
_entity.pdbx_description
1 polymer ?
#
loop_
_entity_poly.entity_id
_entity_poly.type
_entity_poly.pdbx_seq_one_letter_code
_entity_poly.pdbx_strand_id
1 'polypeptide(L)'
;MKKKINSINSGISLVDKAWGGFYRGGTYILLGQKKSGKTLLGLQYACESAKAGEVCLYFTSMRPKDLMIHAASMDFDLQHYMNQNLIIVVRVAPPTDIYEVGTPDNFLVEYLNDIVTVVEQYLPHRLIFDELTHFVGFENITLLQQTFLQVVERIEEKNVTSLLIFAEPATQFAQMIIDSIVQYSTAVIYLQKKTLDESGGYNGGKATITPNIGHTEGQFTSDYVVEPYKGVTFSYDNVPPKKFSNPFEVVKEEIPETQKPKSKSRSDLGKYKPLTNIDEVPDRFSLTNFYDISEFKLILNNKIALFKSTGEPFSLISLRLDPNAEKEKILTINQLQNTVRLSTDKKDKICVIENNILILLSRNEEKSLNMLVSKMRSNLPFTDPKFVEVVMQNIFAFTYEVNNSVKNADSIFEEILEDERH
;
A
#
# COMPACT_ATOMS: atom_id res chain seq x y z
N MET A 1 4.67 26.17 -7.08
CA MET A 1 5.43 24.93 -7.35
C MET A 1 4.56 24.02 -8.21
N LYS A 2 5.03 23.58 -9.39
CA LYS A 2 4.30 22.59 -10.19
C LYS A 2 4.32 21.26 -9.42
N LYS A 3 3.17 20.83 -8.90
CA LYS A 3 3.01 19.51 -8.27
C LYS A 3 3.30 18.47 -9.37
N LYS A 4 4.49 17.84 -9.34
CA LYS A 4 4.92 16.88 -10.35
C LYS A 4 4.04 15.64 -10.19
N ILE A 5 3.40 15.17 -11.26
CA ILE A 5 2.66 13.90 -11.23
C ILE A 5 3.67 12.81 -10.85
N ASN A 6 3.35 12.00 -9.84
CA ASN A 6 4.28 11.02 -9.28
C ASN A 6 4.29 9.76 -10.16
N SER A 7 5.40 9.50 -10.85
CA SER A 7 5.61 8.29 -11.64
C SER A 7 6.41 7.26 -10.86
N ILE A 8 6.06 5.98 -11.00
CA ILE A 8 6.71 4.84 -10.37
C ILE A 8 7.37 3.95 -11.42
N ASN A 9 8.46 3.30 -11.03
CA ASN A 9 9.15 2.34 -11.87
C ASN A 9 8.31 1.06 -11.97
N SER A 10 8.06 0.59 -13.18
CA SER A 10 7.22 -0.58 -13.47
C SER A 10 8.02 -1.88 -13.54
N GLY A 11 9.33 -1.84 -13.78
CA GLY A 11 10.10 -3.05 -14.07
C GLY A 11 9.83 -3.59 -15.48
N ILE A 12 9.13 -2.81 -16.31
CA ILE A 12 8.85 -3.08 -17.72
C ILE A 12 9.60 -2.01 -18.52
N SER A 13 10.72 -2.37 -19.14
CA SER A 13 11.60 -1.39 -19.79
C SER A 13 10.92 -0.54 -20.86
N LEU A 14 9.95 -1.08 -21.60
CA LEU A 14 9.14 -0.30 -22.54
C LEU A 14 8.44 0.87 -21.83
N VAL A 15 7.84 0.61 -20.67
CA VAL A 15 7.14 1.63 -19.87
C VAL A 15 8.16 2.58 -19.25
N ASP A 16 9.19 2.07 -18.59
CA ASP A 16 10.10 2.91 -17.81
C ASP A 16 10.96 3.82 -18.69
N LYS A 17 11.40 3.31 -19.85
CA LYS A 17 12.32 4.04 -20.75
C LYS A 17 11.60 4.84 -21.83
N ALA A 18 10.51 4.31 -22.41
CA ALA A 18 9.82 4.99 -23.52
C ALA A 18 8.66 5.86 -23.03
N TRP A 19 7.89 5.38 -22.06
CA TRP A 19 6.74 6.10 -21.50
C TRP A 19 7.12 6.99 -20.30
N GLY A 20 8.14 6.62 -19.53
CA GLY A 20 8.61 7.35 -18.34
C GLY A 20 8.10 6.81 -17.00
N GLY A 21 7.61 5.57 -16.98
CA GLY A 21 7.08 4.91 -15.79
C GLY A 21 5.56 5.09 -15.61
N PHE A 22 4.95 4.25 -14.79
CA PHE A 22 3.51 4.34 -14.52
C PHE A 22 3.21 5.53 -13.60
N TYR A 23 2.15 6.28 -13.90
CA TYR A 23 1.56 7.24 -12.97
C TYR A 23 0.96 6.51 -11.78
N ARG A 24 1.29 6.99 -10.58
CA ARG A 24 0.77 6.45 -9.33
C ARG A 24 -0.74 6.63 -9.24
N GLY A 25 -1.43 5.57 -8.83
CA GLY A 25 -2.89 5.54 -8.80
C GLY A 25 -3.52 5.36 -10.18
N GLY A 26 -2.74 5.08 -11.23
CA GLY A 26 -3.26 4.79 -12.56
C GLY A 26 -3.55 3.31 -12.76
N THR A 27 -4.54 3.04 -13.62
CA THR A 27 -4.92 1.69 -14.04
C THR A 27 -4.37 1.37 -15.44
N TYR A 28 -3.63 0.28 -15.58
CA TYR A 28 -3.00 -0.16 -16.84
C TYR A 28 -3.52 -1.53 -17.24
N ILE A 29 -3.72 -1.71 -18.55
CA ILE A 29 -4.18 -2.99 -19.10
C ILE A 29 -3.05 -3.65 -19.88
N LEU A 30 -2.83 -4.95 -19.65
CA LEU A 30 -1.88 -5.76 -20.40
C LEU A 30 -2.63 -6.84 -21.20
N LEU A 31 -2.66 -6.66 -22.53
CA LEU A 31 -3.31 -7.55 -23.49
C LEU A 31 -2.29 -8.33 -24.30
N GLY A 32 -2.65 -9.54 -24.73
CA GLY A 32 -1.86 -10.25 -25.73
C GLY A 32 -2.12 -11.75 -25.83
N GLN A 33 -1.50 -12.36 -26.84
CA GLN A 33 -1.65 -13.77 -27.18
C GLN A 33 -1.30 -14.73 -26.04
N LYS A 34 -1.82 -15.96 -26.08
CA LYS A 34 -1.41 -17.01 -25.15
C LYS A 34 0.10 -17.26 -25.27
N LYS A 35 0.80 -17.38 -24.15
CA LYS A 35 2.27 -17.53 -24.07
C LYS A 35 3.08 -16.33 -24.61
N SER A 36 2.53 -15.11 -24.62
CA SER A 36 3.28 -13.89 -24.97
C SER A 36 4.14 -13.32 -23.83
N GLY A 37 4.10 -13.90 -22.62
CA GLY A 37 4.89 -13.43 -21.48
C GLY A 37 4.13 -12.52 -20.50
N LYS A 38 2.80 -12.43 -20.60
CA LYS A 38 1.97 -11.57 -19.71
C LYS A 38 2.20 -11.80 -18.22
N THR A 39 2.11 -13.06 -17.77
CA THR A 39 2.40 -13.44 -16.37
C THR A 39 3.82 -13.08 -15.95
N LEU A 40 4.81 -13.19 -16.86
CA LEU A 40 6.19 -12.79 -16.55
C LEU A 40 6.29 -11.27 -16.37
N LEU A 41 5.61 -10.47 -17.18
CA LEU A 41 5.54 -9.02 -16.96
C LEU A 41 4.80 -8.65 -15.68
N GLY A 42 3.72 -9.36 -15.34
CA GLY A 42 3.05 -9.23 -14.04
C GLY A 42 4.02 -9.49 -12.88
N LEU A 43 4.79 -10.57 -12.96
CA LEU A 43 5.82 -10.90 -11.96
C LEU A 43 6.97 -9.89 -11.94
N GLN A 44 7.40 -9.31 -13.08
CA GLN A 44 8.37 -8.20 -13.10
C GLN A 44 7.85 -6.99 -12.36
N TYR A 45 6.58 -6.64 -12.60
CA TYR A 45 5.94 -5.52 -11.93
C TYR A 45 5.81 -5.75 -10.41
N ALA A 46 5.49 -6.99 -10.00
CA ALA A 46 5.48 -7.39 -8.59
C ALA A 46 6.89 -7.36 -7.96
N CYS A 47 7.90 -7.85 -8.69
CA CYS A 47 9.29 -7.84 -8.28
C CYS A 47 9.80 -6.40 -8.07
N GLU A 48 9.49 -5.49 -9.00
CA GLU A 48 9.85 -4.08 -8.87
C GLU A 48 9.15 -3.41 -7.69
N SER A 49 7.88 -3.77 -7.43
CA SER A 49 7.17 -3.34 -6.20
C SER A 49 7.93 -3.75 -4.95
N ALA A 50 8.30 -5.02 -4.86
CA ALA A 50 8.95 -5.56 -3.69
C ALA A 50 10.35 -4.97 -3.49
N LYS A 51 11.11 -4.74 -4.58
CA LYS A 51 12.39 -4.03 -4.56
C LYS A 51 12.26 -2.58 -4.09
N ALA A 52 11.14 -1.93 -4.40
CA ALA A 52 10.82 -0.60 -3.91
C ALA A 52 10.35 -0.58 -2.44
N GLY A 53 10.20 -1.75 -1.79
CA GLY A 53 9.61 -1.87 -0.45
C GLY A 53 8.10 -1.64 -0.43
N GLU A 54 7.44 -1.73 -1.59
CA GLU A 54 6.02 -1.48 -1.77
C GLU A 54 5.24 -2.81 -1.77
N VAL A 55 4.17 -2.89 -0.96
CA VAL A 55 3.25 -4.03 -0.97
C VAL A 55 2.52 -4.16 -2.31
N CYS A 56 2.63 -5.34 -2.92
CA CYS A 56 1.93 -5.74 -4.13
C CYS A 56 0.89 -6.81 -3.83
N LEU A 57 -0.36 -6.58 -4.21
CA LEU A 57 -1.42 -7.58 -4.15
C LEU A 57 -1.55 -8.25 -5.52
N TYR A 58 -1.36 -9.56 -5.59
CA TYR A 58 -1.33 -10.35 -6.82
C TYR A 58 -2.47 -11.36 -6.83
N PHE A 59 -3.54 -11.05 -7.55
CA PHE A 59 -4.65 -11.97 -7.76
C PHE A 59 -4.35 -12.89 -8.93
N THR A 60 -4.56 -14.19 -8.75
CA THR A 60 -4.39 -15.16 -9.84
C THR A 60 -5.26 -16.39 -9.69
N SER A 61 -5.64 -17.00 -10.81
CA SER A 61 -6.27 -18.33 -10.81
C SER A 61 -5.23 -19.47 -10.71
N MET A 62 -3.94 -19.17 -10.92
CA MET A 62 -2.87 -20.16 -10.87
C MET A 62 -2.67 -20.74 -9.47
N ARG A 63 -2.20 -21.98 -9.40
CA ARG A 63 -1.77 -22.58 -8.13
C ARG A 63 -0.48 -21.87 -7.68
N PRO A 64 -0.27 -21.66 -6.36
CA PRO A 64 0.93 -20.99 -5.86
C PRO A 64 2.24 -21.59 -6.39
N LYS A 65 2.31 -22.92 -6.49
CA LYS A 65 3.49 -23.63 -7.03
C LYS A 65 3.77 -23.29 -8.49
N ASP A 66 2.73 -23.16 -9.32
CA ASP A 66 2.90 -22.84 -10.74
C ASP A 66 3.37 -21.39 -10.92
N LEU A 67 2.83 -20.46 -10.12
CA LEU A 67 3.28 -19.07 -10.10
C LEU A 67 4.74 -18.94 -9.64
N MET A 68 5.13 -19.71 -8.61
CA MET A 68 6.53 -19.77 -8.15
C MET A 68 7.48 -20.32 -9.23
N ILE A 69 7.04 -21.27 -10.06
CA ILE A 69 7.85 -21.76 -11.20
C ILE A 69 8.05 -20.65 -12.23
N HIS A 70 7.01 -19.86 -12.54
CA HIS A 70 7.14 -18.71 -13.42
C HIS A 70 8.12 -17.67 -12.86
N ALA A 71 8.05 -17.37 -11.55
CA ALA A 71 8.98 -16.46 -10.89
C ALA A 71 10.43 -17.00 -10.90
N ALA A 72 10.63 -18.28 -10.60
CA ALA A 72 11.95 -18.90 -10.65
C ALA A 72 12.56 -18.90 -12.06
N SER A 73 11.72 -18.97 -13.12
CA SER A 73 12.18 -18.92 -14.51
C SER A 73 12.82 -17.58 -14.91
N MET A 74 12.69 -16.55 -14.07
CA MET A 74 13.25 -15.21 -14.25
C MET A 74 14.13 -14.76 -13.07
N ASP A 75 14.69 -15.72 -12.32
CA ASP A 75 15.54 -15.47 -11.15
C ASP A 75 14.88 -14.60 -10.07
N PHE A 76 13.56 -14.77 -9.92
CA PHE A 76 12.76 -14.04 -8.94
C PHE A 76 12.28 -14.99 -7.84
N ASP A 77 12.84 -14.82 -6.63
CA ASP A 77 12.41 -15.54 -5.44
C ASP A 77 11.10 -14.96 -4.88
N LEU A 78 9.99 -15.35 -5.48
CA LEU A 78 8.65 -14.93 -5.05
C LEU A 78 8.37 -15.31 -3.59
N GLN A 79 8.85 -16.47 -3.12
CA GLN A 79 8.60 -16.95 -1.77
C GLN A 79 9.25 -16.05 -0.72
N HIS A 80 10.48 -15.58 -0.98
CA HIS A 80 11.16 -14.62 -0.12
C HIS A 80 10.31 -13.37 0.15
N TYR A 81 9.77 -12.76 -0.90
CA TYR A 81 8.96 -11.54 -0.78
C TYR A 81 7.55 -11.78 -0.23
N MET A 82 6.98 -12.98 -0.44
CA MET A 82 5.75 -13.40 0.24
C MET A 82 5.95 -13.50 1.75
N ASN A 83 7.06 -14.09 2.21
CA ASN A 83 7.37 -14.21 3.63
C ASN A 83 7.57 -12.85 4.33
N GLN A 84 7.92 -11.81 3.57
CA GLN A 84 8.07 -10.43 4.04
C GLN A 84 6.76 -9.63 3.96
N ASN A 85 5.66 -10.22 3.49
CA ASN A 85 4.39 -9.54 3.19
C ASN A 85 4.52 -8.39 2.17
N LEU A 86 5.57 -8.39 1.36
CA LEU A 86 5.74 -7.44 0.25
C LEU A 86 4.95 -7.88 -0.98
N ILE A 87 4.69 -9.18 -1.13
CA ILE A 87 3.81 -9.71 -2.18
C ILE A 87 2.77 -10.61 -1.54
N ILE A 88 1.51 -10.26 -1.71
CA ILE A 88 0.38 -11.01 -1.19
C ILE A 88 -0.30 -11.67 -2.38
N VAL A 89 -0.20 -13.00 -2.48
CA VAL A 89 -0.83 -13.76 -3.58
C VAL A 89 -2.20 -14.22 -3.13
N VAL A 90 -3.24 -13.77 -3.82
CA VAL A 90 -4.63 -14.18 -3.58
C VAL A 90 -5.06 -15.09 -4.72
N ARG A 91 -5.40 -16.33 -4.39
CA ARG A 91 -5.92 -17.27 -5.38
C ARG A 91 -7.41 -17.03 -5.61
N VAL A 92 -7.79 -16.77 -6.85
CA VAL A 92 -9.17 -16.63 -7.29
C VAL A 92 -9.67 -17.98 -7.80
N ALA A 93 -10.79 -18.45 -7.27
CA ALA A 93 -11.46 -19.64 -7.78
C ALA A 93 -12.25 -19.28 -9.06
N PRO A 94 -12.29 -20.16 -10.07
CA PRO A 94 -13.11 -19.94 -11.25
C PRO A 94 -14.61 -19.96 -10.88
N PRO A 95 -15.45 -19.15 -11.56
CA PRO A 95 -16.89 -19.03 -11.29
C PRO A 95 -17.66 -20.36 -11.35
N THR A 96 -17.16 -21.32 -12.12
CA THR A 96 -17.80 -22.63 -12.29
C THR A 96 -17.80 -23.49 -11.02
N ASP A 97 -17.00 -23.13 -10.02
CA ASP A 97 -16.90 -23.89 -8.76
C ASP A 97 -17.86 -23.34 -7.68
N ILE A 98 -18.56 -22.24 -7.93
CA ILE A 98 -19.47 -21.58 -6.99
C ILE A 98 -20.90 -21.82 -7.45
N TYR A 99 -21.42 -23.02 -7.15
CA TYR A 99 -22.83 -23.32 -7.31
C TYR A 99 -23.62 -22.53 -6.25
N GLU A 100 -24.64 -21.78 -6.70
CA GLU A 100 -25.68 -21.05 -5.92
C GLU A 100 -25.66 -19.50 -5.93
N VAL A 101 -25.39 -18.82 -7.05
CA VAL A 101 -25.71 -17.37 -7.13
C VAL A 101 -26.23 -16.93 -8.50
N GLY A 102 -27.42 -16.30 -8.50
CA GLY A 102 -27.87 -15.25 -9.43
C GLY A 102 -27.75 -15.46 -10.95
N THR A 103 -27.83 -14.34 -11.69
CA THR A 103 -27.43 -14.25 -13.11
C THR A 103 -25.91 -14.08 -13.21
N PRO A 104 -25.28 -14.39 -14.36
CA PRO A 104 -23.83 -14.20 -14.57
C PRO A 104 -23.36 -12.78 -14.24
N ASP A 105 -24.15 -11.77 -14.62
CA ASP A 105 -23.87 -10.37 -14.33
C ASP A 105 -23.79 -10.06 -12.82
N ASN A 106 -24.74 -10.56 -12.03
CA ASN A 106 -24.75 -10.30 -10.58
C ASN A 106 -23.53 -10.92 -9.90
N PHE A 107 -23.19 -12.15 -10.27
CA PHE A 107 -22.00 -12.81 -9.76
C PHE A 107 -20.73 -12.00 -10.06
N LEU A 108 -20.60 -11.47 -11.29
CA LEU A 108 -19.43 -10.70 -11.67
C LEU A 108 -19.36 -9.33 -10.98
N VAL A 109 -20.51 -8.71 -10.67
CA VAL A 109 -20.58 -7.51 -9.84
C VAL A 109 -20.12 -7.80 -8.41
N GLU A 110 -20.57 -8.89 -7.80
CA GLU A 110 -20.11 -9.30 -6.46
C GLU A 110 -18.61 -9.59 -6.44
N TYR A 111 -18.13 -10.38 -7.41
CA TYR A 111 -16.70 -10.67 -7.58
C TYR A 111 -15.86 -9.39 -7.65
N LEU A 112 -16.31 -8.40 -8.42
CA LEU A 112 -15.67 -7.09 -8.51
C LEU A 112 -15.65 -6.31 -7.20
N ASN A 113 -16.74 -6.36 -6.44
CA ASN A 113 -16.81 -5.70 -5.13
C ASN A 113 -15.96 -6.41 -4.08
N ASP A 114 -15.83 -7.73 -4.15
CA ASP A 114 -14.95 -8.52 -3.29
C ASP A 114 -13.49 -8.13 -3.51
N ILE A 115 -13.09 -7.93 -4.77
CA ILE A 115 -11.76 -7.41 -5.12
C ILE A 115 -11.50 -6.08 -4.42
N VAL A 116 -12.45 -5.13 -4.51
CA VAL A 116 -12.31 -3.82 -3.85
C VAL A 116 -12.21 -3.99 -2.34
N THR A 117 -13.00 -4.88 -1.74
CA THR A 117 -12.95 -5.17 -0.31
C THR A 117 -11.57 -5.67 0.12
N VAL A 118 -10.96 -6.56 -0.65
CA VAL A 118 -9.60 -7.07 -0.39
C VAL A 118 -8.57 -5.94 -0.56
N VAL A 119 -8.69 -5.11 -1.61
CA VAL A 119 -7.82 -3.94 -1.79
C VAL A 119 -7.95 -2.96 -0.61
N GLU A 120 -9.15 -2.72 -0.11
CA GLU A 120 -9.41 -1.86 1.06
C GLU A 120 -8.87 -2.44 2.37
N GLN A 121 -8.81 -3.77 2.47
CA GLN A 121 -8.24 -4.46 3.63
C GLN A 121 -6.71 -4.38 3.64
N TYR A 122 -6.07 -4.64 2.50
CA TYR A 122 -4.60 -4.73 2.41
C TYR A 122 -3.91 -3.41 2.09
N LEU A 123 -4.64 -2.42 1.56
CA LEU A 123 -4.13 -1.10 1.12
C LEU A 123 -2.79 -1.21 0.36
N PRO A 124 -2.75 -2.02 -0.73
CA PRO A 124 -1.50 -2.23 -1.46
C PRO A 124 -1.07 -0.96 -2.20
N HIS A 125 0.20 -0.88 -2.54
CA HIS A 125 0.68 0.18 -3.44
C HIS A 125 0.46 -0.21 -4.90
N ARG A 126 0.55 -1.51 -5.19
CA ARG A 126 0.39 -2.07 -6.52
C ARG A 126 -0.57 -3.24 -6.51
N LEU A 127 -1.39 -3.31 -7.55
CA LEU A 127 -2.37 -4.36 -7.74
C LEU A 127 -2.12 -5.06 -9.07
N ILE A 128 -2.15 -6.39 -9.08
CA ILE A 128 -2.07 -7.21 -10.28
C ILE A 128 -3.25 -8.16 -10.31
N PHE A 129 -3.91 -8.27 -11.46
CA PHE A 129 -4.88 -9.32 -11.75
C PHE A 129 -4.41 -10.17 -12.93
N ASP A 130 -4.05 -11.43 -12.67
CA ASP A 130 -3.51 -12.38 -13.65
C ASP A 130 -4.32 -13.70 -13.66
N GLU A 131 -5.38 -13.84 -14.46
CA GLU A 131 -5.91 -12.90 -15.45
C GLU A 131 -7.34 -12.49 -15.09
N LEU A 132 -7.72 -11.27 -15.51
CA LEU A 132 -9.03 -10.68 -15.26
C LEU A 132 -10.05 -11.08 -16.35
N THR A 133 -10.08 -12.35 -16.75
CA THR A 133 -10.86 -12.85 -17.90
C THR A 133 -12.33 -13.17 -17.58
N HIS A 134 -12.73 -13.20 -16.30
CA HIS A 134 -14.11 -13.52 -15.90
C HIS A 134 -15.18 -12.55 -16.46
N PHE A 135 -14.78 -11.35 -16.89
CA PHE A 135 -15.65 -10.30 -17.39
C PHE A 135 -16.23 -10.61 -18.76
N VAL A 136 -15.63 -11.55 -19.50
CA VAL A 136 -16.19 -12.06 -20.76
C VAL A 136 -17.55 -12.75 -20.54
N GLY A 137 -17.89 -13.09 -19.29
CA GLY A 137 -19.20 -13.63 -18.91
C GLY A 137 -20.32 -12.61 -18.71
N PHE A 138 -20.07 -11.30 -18.82
CA PHE A 138 -21.13 -10.30 -18.73
C PHE A 138 -22.07 -10.36 -19.95
N GLU A 139 -23.37 -10.36 -19.70
CA GLU A 139 -24.41 -10.24 -20.71
C GLU A 139 -24.79 -8.76 -20.91
N ASN A 140 -24.83 -7.96 -19.84
CA ASN A 140 -25.13 -6.53 -19.89
C ASN A 140 -23.86 -5.67 -19.91
N ILE A 141 -23.48 -5.19 -21.11
CA ILE A 141 -22.30 -4.33 -21.33
C ILE A 141 -22.39 -3.01 -20.56
N THR A 142 -23.58 -2.41 -20.45
CA THR A 142 -23.76 -1.14 -19.72
C THR A 142 -23.49 -1.32 -18.23
N LEU A 143 -24.00 -2.41 -17.64
CA LEU A 143 -23.75 -2.74 -16.24
C LEU A 143 -22.27 -3.03 -16.00
N LEU A 144 -21.62 -3.77 -16.91
CA LEU A 144 -20.17 -3.99 -16.88
C LEU A 144 -19.41 -2.65 -16.85
N GLN A 145 -19.71 -1.74 -17.77
CA GLN A 145 -19.05 -0.43 -17.86
C GLN A 145 -19.19 0.37 -16.55
N GLN A 146 -20.41 0.45 -16.01
CA GLN A 146 -20.69 1.15 -14.76
C GLN A 146 -19.95 0.52 -13.58
N THR A 147 -20.00 -0.81 -13.46
CA THR A 147 -19.38 -1.53 -12.34
C THR A 147 -17.86 -1.44 -12.42
N PHE A 148 -17.28 -1.62 -13.61
CA PHE A 148 -15.84 -1.53 -13.81
C PHE A 148 -15.32 -0.12 -13.51
N LEU A 149 -16.02 0.92 -13.98
CA LEU A 149 -15.68 2.31 -13.67
C LEU A 149 -15.68 2.55 -12.16
N GLN A 150 -16.74 2.15 -11.45
CA GLN A 150 -16.82 2.29 -9.99
C GLN A 150 -15.68 1.57 -9.26
N VAL A 151 -15.32 0.37 -9.72
CA VAL A 151 -14.20 -0.40 -9.13
C VAL A 151 -12.88 0.30 -9.36
N VAL A 152 -12.62 0.76 -10.59
CA VAL A 152 -11.40 1.50 -10.94
C VAL A 152 -11.31 2.77 -10.09
N GLU A 153 -12.35 3.60 -10.06
CA GLU A 153 -12.37 4.83 -9.26
C GLU A 153 -12.08 4.55 -7.77
N ARG A 154 -12.71 3.53 -7.18
CA ARG A 154 -12.46 3.14 -5.78
C ARG A 154 -11.03 2.69 -5.53
N ILE A 155 -10.39 2.01 -6.48
CA ILE A 155 -8.98 1.59 -6.37
C ILE A 155 -8.05 2.80 -6.54
N GLU A 156 -8.31 3.67 -7.51
CA GLU A 156 -7.53 4.87 -7.80
C GLU A 156 -7.62 5.91 -6.66
N GLU A 157 -8.78 6.03 -5.99
CA GLU A 157 -8.97 6.85 -4.78
C GLU A 157 -8.05 6.42 -3.62
N LYS A 158 -7.64 5.15 -3.58
CA LYS A 158 -6.66 4.64 -2.60
C LYS A 158 -5.21 4.81 -3.07
N ASN A 159 -4.99 5.45 -4.21
CA ASN A 159 -3.68 5.70 -4.81
C ASN A 159 -2.91 4.39 -5.13
N VAL A 160 -3.67 3.33 -5.44
CA VAL A 160 -3.17 1.99 -5.83
C VAL A 160 -2.92 1.98 -7.33
N THR A 161 -1.74 1.54 -7.76
CA THR A 161 -1.39 1.46 -9.19
C THR A 161 -1.65 0.06 -9.72
N SER A 162 -2.56 -0.08 -10.67
CA SER A 162 -3.13 -1.37 -11.07
C SER A 162 -2.62 -1.84 -12.42
N LEU A 163 -2.28 -3.13 -12.54
CA LEU A 163 -1.97 -3.81 -13.80
C LEU A 163 -2.95 -4.97 -13.99
N LEU A 164 -3.88 -4.81 -14.94
CA LEU A 164 -4.93 -5.77 -15.22
C LEU A 164 -4.54 -6.57 -16.46
N ILE A 165 -4.37 -7.89 -16.31
CA ILE A 165 -3.93 -8.76 -17.40
C ILE A 165 -5.13 -9.42 -18.06
N PHE A 166 -5.18 -9.34 -19.39
CA PHE A 166 -6.23 -9.90 -20.23
C PHE A 166 -5.63 -10.78 -21.32
N ALA A 167 -6.34 -11.88 -21.61
CA ALA A 167 -6.09 -12.65 -22.82
C ALA A 167 -6.56 -11.88 -24.06
N GLU A 168 -5.97 -12.19 -25.21
CA GLU A 168 -6.49 -11.71 -26.48
C GLU A 168 -7.91 -12.26 -26.72
N PRO A 169 -8.88 -11.40 -27.08
CA PRO A 169 -10.26 -11.83 -27.28
C PRO A 169 -10.37 -12.79 -28.47
N ALA A 170 -11.00 -13.94 -28.24
CA ALA A 170 -11.23 -14.95 -29.28
C ALA A 170 -12.52 -14.71 -30.10
N THR A 171 -13.42 -13.84 -29.63
CA THR A 171 -14.72 -13.57 -30.24
C THR A 171 -14.96 -12.06 -30.37
N GLN A 172 -15.81 -11.65 -31.31
CA GLN A 172 -16.21 -10.24 -31.45
C GLN A 172 -16.88 -9.70 -30.18
N PHE A 173 -17.68 -10.52 -29.50
CA PHE A 173 -18.31 -10.14 -28.24
C PHE A 173 -17.26 -9.88 -27.13
N ALA A 174 -16.26 -10.75 -27.01
CA ALA A 174 -15.16 -10.55 -26.06
C ALA A 174 -14.34 -9.28 -26.40
N GLN A 175 -14.15 -8.98 -27.68
CA GLN A 175 -13.52 -7.74 -28.12
C GLN A 175 -14.34 -6.52 -27.69
N MET A 176 -15.66 -6.52 -27.89
CA MET A 176 -16.55 -5.43 -27.46
C MET A 176 -16.50 -5.19 -25.94
N ILE A 177 -16.42 -6.27 -25.16
CA ILE A 177 -16.25 -6.21 -23.70
C ILE A 177 -14.92 -5.52 -23.34
N ILE A 178 -13.82 -5.95 -23.96
CA ILE A 178 -12.49 -5.38 -23.71
C ILE A 178 -12.45 -3.90 -24.13
N ASP A 179 -12.97 -3.54 -25.29
CA ASP A 179 -13.00 -2.16 -25.78
C ASP A 179 -13.81 -1.26 -24.83
N SER A 180 -14.91 -1.80 -24.28
CA SER A 180 -15.77 -1.11 -23.31
C SER A 180 -15.09 -0.80 -21.98
N ILE A 181 -14.12 -1.60 -21.56
CA ILE A 181 -13.37 -1.38 -20.30
C ILE A 181 -12.06 -0.61 -20.52
N VAL A 182 -11.44 -0.78 -21.69
CA VAL A 182 -10.15 -0.17 -22.02
C VAL A 182 -10.20 1.35 -21.90
N GLN A 183 -11.31 1.97 -22.28
CA GLN A 183 -11.51 3.43 -22.19
C GLN A 183 -11.35 4.00 -20.76
N TYR A 184 -11.50 3.18 -19.72
CA TYR A 184 -11.33 3.59 -18.32
C TYR A 184 -9.92 3.36 -17.78
N SER A 185 -9.01 2.81 -18.60
CA SER A 185 -7.59 2.65 -18.22
C SER A 185 -6.77 3.87 -18.61
N THR A 186 -5.67 4.11 -17.90
CA THR A 186 -4.69 5.16 -18.21
C THR A 186 -3.94 4.86 -19.52
N ALA A 187 -3.52 3.61 -19.71
CA ALA A 187 -2.87 3.14 -20.93
C ALA A 187 -3.00 1.62 -21.09
N VAL A 188 -2.87 1.19 -22.34
CA VAL A 188 -2.94 -0.23 -22.74
C VAL A 188 -1.60 -0.68 -23.28
N ILE A 189 -1.09 -1.80 -22.78
CA ILE A 189 0.10 -2.49 -23.26
C ILE A 189 -0.37 -3.73 -24.04
N TYR A 190 -0.02 -3.83 -25.31
CA TYR A 190 -0.37 -4.94 -26.17
C TYR A 190 0.87 -5.73 -26.59
N LEU A 191 0.87 -7.05 -26.31
CA LEU A 191 1.93 -7.98 -26.71
C LEU A 191 1.50 -8.81 -27.92
N GLN A 192 2.06 -8.48 -29.08
CA GLN A 192 1.90 -9.25 -30.30
C GLN A 192 3.04 -10.26 -30.43
N LYS A 193 2.74 -11.54 -30.63
CA LYS A 193 3.78 -12.54 -30.87
C LYS A 193 4.16 -12.52 -32.36
N LYS A 194 5.45 -12.60 -32.68
CA LYS A 194 5.89 -12.79 -34.07
C LYS A 194 5.75 -14.28 -34.41
N THR A 195 5.15 -14.60 -35.56
CA THR A 195 5.07 -15.99 -36.04
C THR A 195 6.49 -16.54 -36.24
N LEU A 196 6.66 -17.83 -35.93
CA LEU A 196 7.92 -18.55 -36.07
C LEU A 196 8.41 -18.42 -37.52
N ASP A 197 9.53 -17.74 -37.72
CA ASP A 197 10.31 -17.91 -38.95
C ASP A 197 10.78 -19.37 -39.01
N GLU A 198 10.93 -19.94 -40.21
CA GLU A 198 11.25 -21.36 -40.49
C GLU A 198 12.52 -21.89 -39.77
N SER A 199 13.28 -21.01 -39.12
CA SER A 199 14.45 -21.28 -38.29
C SER A 199 14.15 -21.61 -36.81
N GLY A 200 12.87 -21.65 -36.39
CA GLY A 200 12.47 -22.19 -35.08
C GLY A 200 12.88 -21.38 -33.84
N GLY A 201 13.33 -20.13 -34.00
CA GLY A 201 14.11 -19.42 -32.97
C GLY A 201 13.51 -18.17 -32.33
N TYR A 202 12.26 -17.77 -32.61
CA TYR A 202 11.71 -16.53 -32.02
C TYR A 202 10.82 -16.78 -30.80
N ASN A 203 11.40 -16.61 -29.61
CA ASN A 203 10.71 -16.55 -28.31
C ASN A 203 10.32 -15.11 -27.96
N GLY A 204 9.68 -14.38 -28.87
CA GLY A 204 9.45 -12.94 -28.70
C GLY A 204 8.39 -12.35 -29.63
N GLY A 205 8.32 -11.03 -29.66
CA GLY A 205 7.31 -10.31 -30.41
C GLY A 205 7.46 -8.81 -30.34
N LYS A 206 6.37 -8.10 -30.63
CA LYS A 206 6.29 -6.63 -30.59
C LYS A 206 5.36 -6.21 -29.46
N ALA A 207 5.84 -5.30 -28.61
CA ALA A 207 5.10 -4.77 -27.48
C ALA A 207 4.83 -3.28 -27.71
N THR A 208 3.56 -2.88 -27.62
CA THR A 208 3.12 -1.50 -27.84
C THR A 208 2.40 -0.98 -26.62
N ILE A 209 2.74 0.22 -26.13
CA ILE A 209 1.94 0.95 -25.15
C ILE A 209 1.20 2.10 -25.83
N THR A 210 -0.11 2.15 -25.64
CA THR A 210 -1.02 3.15 -26.19
C THR A 210 -1.66 3.96 -25.06
N PRO A 211 -1.52 5.30 -25.05
CA PRO A 211 -2.17 6.16 -24.07
C PRO A 211 -3.68 6.24 -24.27
N ASN A 212 -4.43 6.30 -23.17
CA ASN A 212 -5.75 6.91 -23.15
C ASN A 212 -5.72 8.27 -22.44
N ILE A 213 -4.80 8.46 -21.48
CA ILE A 213 -4.66 9.68 -20.67
C ILE A 213 -3.21 10.20 -20.76
N GLY A 214 -3.06 11.52 -20.82
CA GLY A 214 -1.79 12.23 -20.56
C GLY A 214 -0.83 12.39 -21.74
N HIS A 215 -0.79 11.45 -22.69
CA HIS A 215 0.01 11.59 -23.90
C HIS A 215 -0.91 11.79 -25.09
N THR A 216 -0.78 12.93 -25.78
CA THR A 216 -1.76 13.34 -26.77
C THR A 216 -1.79 12.43 -28.00
N GLU A 217 -0.66 11.90 -28.50
CA GLU A 217 -0.63 11.06 -29.73
C GLU A 217 0.61 10.13 -29.85
N GLY A 218 1.08 9.49 -28.77
CA GLY A 218 2.31 8.67 -28.81
C GLY A 218 2.08 7.18 -28.51
N GLN A 219 1.99 6.32 -29.53
CA GLN A 219 2.19 4.88 -29.34
C GLN A 219 3.69 4.59 -29.24
N PHE A 220 4.13 3.99 -28.14
CA PHE A 220 5.52 3.58 -28.00
C PHE A 220 5.62 2.08 -28.24
N THR A 221 6.53 1.67 -29.10
CA THR A 221 6.66 0.28 -29.50
C THR A 221 8.10 -0.21 -29.38
N SER A 222 8.29 -1.47 -29.03
CA SER A 222 9.59 -2.14 -28.97
C SER A 222 9.44 -3.63 -29.23
N ASP A 223 10.48 -4.23 -29.80
CA ASP A 223 10.58 -5.68 -29.84
C ASP A 223 10.93 -6.20 -28.44
N TYR A 224 10.27 -7.29 -28.05
CA TYR A 224 10.53 -7.98 -26.79
C TYR A 224 10.92 -9.44 -27.05
N VAL A 225 11.71 -9.99 -26.13
CA VAL A 225 12.11 -11.39 -26.12
C VAL A 225 11.90 -11.94 -24.72
N VAL A 226 11.48 -13.20 -24.62
CA VAL A 226 11.41 -13.93 -23.37
C VAL A 226 12.71 -14.72 -23.22
N GLU A 227 13.55 -14.29 -22.28
CA GLU A 227 14.84 -14.90 -21.99
C GLU A 227 14.79 -15.69 -20.67
N PRO A 228 15.32 -16.93 -20.62
CA PRO A 228 15.50 -17.66 -19.37
C PRO A 228 16.30 -16.84 -18.36
N TYR A 229 15.89 -16.88 -17.10
CA TYR A 229 16.50 -16.20 -15.95
C TYR A 229 16.48 -14.67 -16.00
N LYS A 230 15.86 -14.06 -17.03
CA LYS A 230 15.68 -12.60 -17.13
C LYS A 230 14.23 -12.18 -17.25
N GLY A 231 13.37 -13.05 -17.78
CA GLY A 231 11.98 -12.72 -18.08
C GLY A 231 11.80 -12.09 -19.44
N VAL A 232 10.95 -11.07 -19.51
CA VAL A 232 10.68 -10.30 -20.73
C VAL A 232 11.64 -9.12 -20.79
N THR A 233 12.53 -9.15 -21.78
CA THR A 233 13.47 -8.09 -22.10
C THR A 233 13.06 -7.36 -23.37
N PHE A 234 13.41 -6.08 -23.45
CA PHE A 234 13.07 -5.21 -24.58
C PHE A 234 14.34 -4.76 -25.29
N SER A 235 14.22 -4.37 -26.56
CA SER A 235 15.37 -3.90 -27.35
C SER A 235 16.14 -2.72 -26.69
N TYR A 236 15.46 -1.93 -25.85
CA TYR A 236 16.07 -0.86 -25.05
C TYR A 236 17.02 -1.33 -23.94
N ASP A 237 17.06 -2.62 -23.60
CA ASP A 237 17.90 -3.16 -22.51
C ASP A 237 19.36 -3.33 -22.91
N ASN A 238 19.65 -3.35 -24.21
CA ASN A 238 21.01 -3.42 -24.75
C ASN A 238 21.67 -2.03 -24.92
N VAL A 239 21.00 -0.96 -24.50
CA VAL A 239 21.55 0.41 -24.49
C VAL A 239 21.88 0.78 -23.04
N PRO A 240 23.15 1.02 -22.68
CA PRO A 240 23.49 1.46 -21.33
C PRO A 240 22.72 2.75 -21.02
N PRO A 241 22.14 2.89 -19.81
CA PRO A 241 21.33 4.05 -19.49
C PRO A 241 22.15 5.32 -19.69
N LYS A 242 21.65 6.25 -20.51
CA LYS A 242 22.19 7.61 -20.52
C LYS A 242 22.02 8.14 -19.10
N LYS A 243 23.14 8.31 -18.41
CA LYS A 243 23.18 9.02 -17.12
C LYS A 243 22.48 10.37 -17.32
N PHE A 244 21.33 10.56 -16.70
CA PHE A 244 20.81 11.89 -16.47
C PHE A 244 21.79 12.58 -15.52
N SER A 245 22.66 13.42 -16.07
CA SER A 245 23.48 14.34 -15.28
C SER A 245 22.55 15.38 -14.67
N ASN A 246 22.44 15.36 -13.34
CA ASN A 246 21.76 16.39 -12.57
C ASN A 246 22.46 17.74 -12.84
N PRO A 247 21.80 18.80 -13.33
CA PRO A 247 22.45 20.09 -13.63
C PRO A 247 22.88 20.88 -12.38
N PHE A 248 22.60 20.34 -11.18
CA PHE A 248 23.00 20.92 -9.92
C PHE A 248 23.89 19.91 -9.18
N GLU A 249 25.19 20.01 -9.43
CA GLU A 249 26.20 19.48 -8.52
C GLU A 249 26.07 20.25 -7.19
N VAL A 250 25.67 19.54 -6.14
CA VAL A 250 25.93 19.98 -4.77
C VAL A 250 27.38 19.59 -4.49
N VAL A 251 28.26 20.59 -4.43
CA VAL A 251 29.62 20.44 -3.92
C VAL A 251 29.52 19.87 -2.52
N LYS A 252 29.98 18.62 -2.33
CA LYS A 252 30.23 18.07 -1.01
C LYS A 252 31.62 18.54 -0.59
N GLU A 253 31.69 19.51 0.31
CA GLU A 253 32.90 19.77 1.08
C GLU A 253 33.21 18.54 1.95
N GLU A 254 34.45 18.07 1.87
CA GLU A 254 34.98 16.97 2.68
C GLU A 254 35.10 17.43 4.14
N ILE A 255 34.44 16.70 5.05
CA ILE A 255 34.68 16.83 6.50
C ILE A 255 35.80 15.85 6.87
N PRO A 256 36.84 16.26 7.63
CA PRO A 256 37.96 15.38 7.95
C PRO A 256 37.56 14.23 8.87
N GLU A 257 38.03 13.02 8.55
CA GLU A 257 37.93 11.84 9.40
C GLU A 257 38.54 12.09 10.79
N THR A 258 37.69 12.18 11.80
CA THR A 258 38.11 12.13 13.20
C THR A 258 37.86 10.73 13.76
N GLN A 259 38.96 9.97 13.84
CA GLN A 259 39.30 8.92 14.79
C GLN A 259 38.13 8.19 15.49
N LYS A 260 37.81 6.98 15.01
CA LYS A 260 37.05 5.99 15.81
C LYS A 260 37.90 5.49 17.00
N PRO A 261 37.35 5.43 18.22
CA PRO A 261 38.06 4.85 19.34
C PRO A 261 38.12 3.32 19.22
N LYS A 262 39.33 2.76 19.38
CA LYS A 262 39.54 1.32 19.57
C LYS A 262 38.89 0.90 20.88
N SER A 263 37.78 0.17 20.84
CA SER A 263 37.25 -0.55 21.99
C SER A 263 37.38 -2.05 21.79
N LYS A 264 37.90 -2.69 22.85
CA LYS A 264 38.36 -4.06 22.92
C LYS A 264 37.24 -5.05 22.58
N SER A 265 37.58 -6.08 21.81
CA SER A 265 36.76 -7.24 21.51
C SER A 265 36.20 -7.87 22.79
N ARG A 266 34.90 -7.67 23.05
CA ARG A 266 34.14 -8.63 23.86
C ARG A 266 34.01 -9.88 23.01
N SER A 267 34.60 -10.97 23.49
CA SER A 267 34.52 -12.30 22.89
C SER A 267 33.06 -12.64 22.55
N ASP A 268 32.81 -13.03 21.31
CA ASP A 268 31.53 -13.58 20.88
C ASP A 268 31.08 -14.71 21.82
N LEU A 269 29.88 -14.60 22.39
CA LEU A 269 29.25 -15.65 23.19
C LEU A 269 28.62 -16.68 22.24
N GLY A 270 29.47 -17.46 21.57
CA GLY A 270 29.06 -18.54 20.67
C GLY A 270 28.07 -18.08 19.60
N LYS A 271 26.81 -18.54 19.67
CA LYS A 271 25.76 -18.28 18.68
C LYS A 271 25.21 -16.85 18.70
N TYR A 272 25.44 -16.07 19.76
CA TYR A 272 24.83 -14.75 19.94
C TYR A 272 25.82 -13.64 19.62
N LYS A 273 25.44 -12.75 18.70
CA LYS A 273 26.20 -11.55 18.34
C LYS A 273 25.54 -10.32 18.96
N PRO A 274 26.30 -9.34 19.47
CA PRO A 274 25.74 -8.08 19.95
C PRO A 274 25.07 -7.31 18.79
N LEU A 275 23.96 -6.61 19.07
CA LEU A 275 23.16 -5.90 18.06
C LEU A 275 23.97 -4.89 17.25
N THR A 276 25.02 -4.31 17.83
CA THR A 276 25.98 -3.41 17.15
C THR A 276 26.74 -4.06 16.00
N ASN A 277 26.78 -5.39 15.97
CA ASN A 277 27.47 -6.19 14.95
C ASN A 277 26.48 -6.85 13.98
N ILE A 278 25.22 -6.43 14.01
CA ILE A 278 24.19 -6.82 13.06
C ILE A 278 23.95 -5.59 12.18
N ASP A 279 24.07 -5.75 10.87
CA ASP A 279 23.78 -4.68 9.93
C ASP A 279 22.31 -4.27 10.07
N GLU A 280 22.07 -3.03 10.50
CA GLU A 280 20.72 -2.48 10.60
C GLU A 280 20.13 -2.34 9.19
N VAL A 281 19.00 -3.02 8.96
CA VAL A 281 18.16 -2.73 7.79
C VAL A 281 17.32 -1.51 8.15
N PRO A 282 17.49 -0.36 7.49
CA PRO A 282 16.74 0.84 7.82
C PRO A 282 15.24 0.59 7.60
N ASP A 283 14.48 0.64 8.69
CA ASP A 283 13.03 0.44 8.70
C ASP A 283 12.38 1.62 7.95
N ARG A 284 11.93 1.38 6.72
CA ARG A 284 11.32 2.43 5.88
C ARG A 284 9.82 2.44 6.12
N PHE A 285 9.40 3.39 6.97
CA PHE A 285 8.03 3.84 7.22
C PHE A 285 7.17 2.91 8.08
N SER A 286 7.37 2.95 9.40
CA SER A 286 6.28 2.66 10.32
C SER A 286 5.23 3.77 10.17
N LEU A 287 4.03 3.45 9.65
CA LEU A 287 2.87 4.31 9.79
C LEU A 287 2.55 4.43 11.27
N THR A 288 3.03 5.50 11.90
CA THR A 288 2.68 5.81 13.27
C THR A 288 1.31 6.46 13.26
N ASN A 289 0.40 5.94 14.06
CA ASN A 289 -0.82 6.66 14.45
C ASN A 289 -0.53 7.86 15.36
N PHE A 290 0.75 8.16 15.61
CA PHE A 290 1.24 9.35 16.28
C PHE A 290 1.46 10.48 15.28
N TYR A 291 0.92 11.63 15.62
CA TYR A 291 1.02 12.88 14.89
C TYR A 291 1.64 13.92 15.81
N ASP A 292 2.38 14.85 15.23
CA ASP A 292 2.83 16.01 15.98
C ASP A 292 1.65 16.95 16.32
N ILE A 293 1.90 17.94 17.18
CA ILE A 293 0.87 18.87 17.65
C ILE A 293 0.24 19.64 16.47
N SER A 294 1.02 20.05 15.48
CA SER A 294 0.55 20.84 14.35
C SER A 294 -0.32 20.03 13.39
N GLU A 295 0.12 18.81 13.07
CA GLU A 295 -0.62 17.85 12.25
C GLU A 295 -1.92 17.43 12.93
N PHE A 296 -1.87 17.13 14.23
CA PHE A 296 -3.06 16.74 15.00
C PHE A 296 -4.08 17.88 15.07
N LYS A 297 -3.64 19.13 15.30
CA LYS A 297 -4.53 20.31 15.26
C LYS A 297 -5.19 20.49 13.90
N LEU A 298 -4.47 20.25 12.80
CA LEU A 298 -5.05 20.32 11.46
C LEU A 298 -6.15 19.27 11.27
N ILE A 299 -5.90 18.02 11.68
CA ILE A 299 -6.87 16.94 11.60
C ILE A 299 -8.11 17.25 12.45
N LEU A 300 -7.89 17.76 13.68
CA LEU A 300 -8.97 18.13 14.58
C LEU A 300 -9.82 19.28 14.04
N ASN A 301 -9.19 20.32 13.45
CA ASN A 301 -9.91 21.41 12.78
C ASN A 301 -10.79 20.92 11.63
N ASN A 302 -10.32 19.96 10.84
CA ASN A 302 -11.14 19.36 9.78
C ASN A 302 -12.36 18.62 10.36
N LYS A 303 -12.21 17.94 11.50
CA LYS A 303 -13.34 17.29 12.19
C LYS A 303 -14.33 18.29 12.79
N ILE A 304 -13.85 19.40 13.34
CA ILE A 304 -14.71 20.51 13.80
C ILE A 304 -15.50 21.09 12.62
N ALA A 305 -14.85 21.31 11.48
CA ALA A 305 -15.51 21.82 10.28
C ALA A 305 -16.59 20.86 9.76
N LEU A 306 -16.28 19.55 9.75
CA LEU A 306 -17.23 18.51 9.35
C LEU A 306 -18.43 18.43 10.32
N PHE A 307 -18.20 18.50 11.63
CA PHE A 307 -19.28 18.55 12.62
C PHE A 307 -20.18 19.77 12.40
N LYS A 308 -19.60 20.95 12.14
CA LYS A 308 -20.38 22.18 11.87
C LYS A 308 -21.21 22.11 10.59
N SER A 309 -20.76 21.38 9.56
CA SER A 309 -21.48 21.27 8.29
C SER A 309 -22.48 20.12 8.23
N THR A 310 -22.21 19.01 8.91
CA THR A 310 -23.01 17.77 8.83
C THR A 310 -23.75 17.41 10.12
N GLY A 311 -23.33 17.97 11.26
CA GLY A 311 -23.80 17.58 12.59
C GLY A 311 -23.20 16.27 13.11
N GLU A 312 -22.28 15.62 12.38
CA GLU A 312 -21.68 14.34 12.78
C GLU A 312 -20.69 14.52 13.94
N PRO A 313 -20.99 14.02 15.16
CA PRO A 313 -20.13 14.23 16.32
C PRO A 313 -18.87 13.36 16.26
N PHE A 314 -17.75 13.88 16.76
CA PHE A 314 -16.51 13.11 16.94
C PHE A 314 -16.18 12.92 18.43
N SER A 315 -15.43 11.87 18.73
CA SER A 315 -14.97 11.57 20.09
C SER A 315 -13.47 11.82 20.22
N LEU A 316 -13.11 12.66 21.19
CA LEU A 316 -11.72 12.94 21.55
C LEU A 316 -11.51 12.55 23.02
N ILE A 317 -10.53 11.70 23.28
CA ILE A 317 -10.17 11.24 24.63
C ILE A 317 -8.81 11.82 24.98
N SER A 318 -8.68 12.36 26.18
CA SER A 318 -7.40 12.73 26.78
C SER A 318 -7.07 11.77 27.92
N LEU A 319 -5.87 11.20 27.89
CA LEU A 319 -5.32 10.41 28.98
C LEU A 319 -4.14 11.16 29.60
N ARG A 320 -4.16 11.38 30.91
CA ARG A 320 -3.11 12.09 31.63
C ARG A 320 -2.41 11.15 32.61
N LEU A 321 -1.08 11.13 32.57
CA LEU A 321 -0.25 10.41 33.54
C LEU A 321 0.08 11.31 34.74
N ASP A 322 -0.12 10.82 35.96
CA ASP A 322 0.36 11.50 37.16
C ASP A 322 1.89 11.72 37.07
N PRO A 323 2.41 12.96 37.17
CA PRO A 323 3.84 13.21 37.18
C PRO A 323 4.63 12.44 38.26
N ASN A 324 3.99 12.07 39.37
CA ASN A 324 4.62 11.29 40.43
C ASN A 324 4.81 9.82 40.03
N ALA A 325 3.98 9.28 39.13
CA ALA A 325 4.11 7.91 38.65
C ALA A 325 5.45 7.67 37.94
N GLU A 326 5.94 8.67 37.22
CA GLU A 326 7.25 8.59 36.55
C GLU A 326 8.39 8.73 37.56
N LYS A 327 8.27 9.63 38.55
CA LYS A 327 9.26 9.80 39.63
C LYS A 327 9.41 8.54 40.48
N GLU A 328 8.29 7.89 40.80
CA GLU A 328 8.23 6.66 41.58
C GLU A 328 8.51 5.40 40.73
N LYS A 329 8.78 5.57 39.43
CA LYS A 329 9.06 4.50 38.45
C LYS A 329 7.93 3.47 38.33
N ILE A 330 6.69 3.91 38.55
CA ILE A 330 5.48 3.10 38.38
C ILE A 330 5.17 2.93 36.89
N LEU A 331 5.16 4.04 36.14
CA LEU A 331 4.90 4.08 34.71
C LEU A 331 5.53 5.32 34.09
N THR A 332 6.16 5.19 32.93
CA THR A 332 6.66 6.32 32.13
C THR A 332 5.66 6.72 31.05
N ILE A 333 5.73 7.97 30.58
CA ILE A 333 4.86 8.43 29.49
C ILE A 333 5.05 7.60 28.21
N ASN A 334 6.27 7.17 27.91
CA ASN A 334 6.57 6.31 26.76
C ASN A 334 5.96 4.91 26.90
N GLN A 335 5.88 4.36 28.12
CA GLN A 335 5.20 3.09 28.36
C GLN A 335 3.69 3.26 28.18
N LEU A 336 3.11 4.34 28.73
CA LEU A 336 1.70 4.66 28.54
C LEU A 336 1.39 4.85 27.05
N GLN A 337 2.23 5.57 26.33
CA GLN A 337 2.14 5.78 24.89
C GLN A 337 2.10 4.46 24.11
N ASN A 338 2.98 3.52 24.44
CA ASN A 338 2.99 2.21 23.80
C ASN A 338 1.75 1.38 24.15
N THR A 339 1.29 1.43 25.40
CA THR A 339 0.04 0.77 25.81
C THR A 339 -1.15 1.34 25.05
N VAL A 340 -1.28 2.67 24.97
CA VAL A 340 -2.33 3.33 24.18
C VAL A 340 -2.25 2.92 22.71
N ARG A 341 -1.05 2.94 22.10
CA ARG A 341 -0.85 2.52 20.70
C ARG A 341 -1.40 1.12 20.42
N LEU A 342 -1.19 0.19 21.34
CA LEU A 342 -1.65 -1.21 21.24
C LEU A 342 -3.15 -1.36 21.52
N SER A 343 -3.76 -0.40 22.22
CA SER A 343 -5.16 -0.44 22.66
C SER A 343 -6.11 0.36 21.76
N THR A 344 -5.58 1.20 20.87
CA THR A 344 -6.32 1.97 19.85
C THR A 344 -6.25 1.32 18.46
N ASP A 345 -7.18 1.66 17.57
CA ASP A 345 -7.11 1.22 16.18
C ASP A 345 -6.04 1.99 15.41
N LYS A 346 -5.46 1.38 14.35
CA LYS A 346 -4.54 2.09 13.42
C LYS A 346 -5.21 3.31 12.74
N LYS A 347 -6.55 3.28 12.72
CA LYS A 347 -7.52 4.34 12.39
C LYS A 347 -7.25 5.65 13.14
N ASP A 348 -7.12 5.49 14.44
CA ASP A 348 -7.19 6.56 15.41
C ASP A 348 -5.96 7.46 15.30
N LYS A 349 -6.14 8.71 15.69
CA LYS A 349 -5.06 9.70 15.66
C LYS A 349 -4.65 9.95 17.09
N ILE A 350 -3.35 9.86 17.35
CA ILE A 350 -2.78 10.02 18.68
C ILE A 350 -1.79 11.18 18.65
N CYS A 351 -1.84 12.03 19.66
CA CYS A 351 -0.86 13.09 19.89
C CYS A 351 -0.43 13.05 21.35
N VAL A 352 0.86 13.20 21.60
CA VAL A 352 1.43 13.23 22.95
C VAL A 352 1.92 14.64 23.24
N ILE A 353 1.48 15.20 24.36
CA ILE A 353 1.80 16.55 24.81
C ILE A 353 2.16 16.47 26.28
N GLU A 354 3.45 16.56 26.58
CA GLU A 354 3.98 16.39 27.94
C GLU A 354 3.48 15.09 28.58
N ASN A 355 2.64 15.17 29.63
CA ASN A 355 2.06 14.01 30.32
C ASN A 355 0.67 13.61 29.81
N ASN A 356 0.19 14.23 28.74
CA ASN A 356 -1.12 14.00 28.16
C ASN A 356 -1.00 13.25 26.82
N ILE A 357 -1.93 12.33 26.59
CA ILE A 357 -2.09 11.59 25.34
C ILE A 357 -3.50 11.84 24.83
N LEU A 358 -3.60 12.59 23.74
CA LEU A 358 -4.84 12.88 23.05
C LEU A 358 -5.10 11.81 21.99
N ILE A 359 -6.32 11.30 21.95
CA ILE A 359 -6.75 10.22 21.06
C ILE A 359 -8.04 10.65 20.38
N LEU A 360 -7.97 10.93 19.08
CA LEU A 360 -9.13 11.19 18.24
C LEU A 360 -9.58 9.86 17.62
N LEU A 361 -10.75 9.40 18.05
CA LEU A 361 -11.28 8.12 17.62
C LEU A 361 -11.85 8.19 16.20
N SER A 362 -11.57 7.16 15.42
CA SER A 362 -12.05 7.02 14.05
C SER A 362 -13.55 6.67 13.96
N ARG A 363 -14.11 6.12 15.04
CA ARG A 363 -15.53 5.81 15.19
C ARG A 363 -16.05 6.40 16.48
N ASN A 364 -17.30 6.87 16.46
CA ASN A 364 -17.97 7.36 17.64
C ASN A 364 -18.89 6.28 18.18
N GLU A 365 -18.38 5.46 19.11
CA GLU A 365 -19.12 4.35 19.72
C GLU A 365 -19.50 4.67 21.18
N GLU A 366 -20.69 4.25 21.61
CA GLU A 366 -21.05 4.32 23.03
C GLU A 366 -20.03 3.57 23.88
N LYS A 367 -19.61 4.17 25.01
CA LYS A 367 -18.63 3.58 25.94
C LYS A 367 -17.22 3.36 25.36
N SER A 368 -16.83 4.12 24.34
CA SER A 368 -15.49 4.09 23.75
C SER A 368 -14.36 4.16 24.78
N LEU A 369 -14.49 5.00 25.82
CA LEU A 369 -13.51 5.08 26.91
C LEU A 369 -13.40 3.77 27.71
N ASN A 370 -14.53 3.13 28.04
CA ASN A 370 -14.51 1.86 28.79
C ASN A 370 -13.86 0.74 27.99
N MET A 371 -14.10 0.72 26.67
CA MET A 371 -13.45 -0.23 25.76
C MET A 371 -11.94 0.01 25.68
N LEU A 372 -11.53 1.27 25.56
CA LEU A 372 -10.12 1.66 25.58
C LEU A 372 -9.44 1.23 26.89
N VAL A 373 -10.05 1.54 28.04
CA VAL A 373 -9.53 1.17 29.37
C VAL A 373 -9.40 -0.35 29.52
N SER A 374 -10.39 -1.12 29.03
CA SER A 374 -10.33 -2.58 29.05
C SER A 374 -9.14 -3.12 28.23
N LYS A 375 -8.95 -2.59 27.01
CA LYS A 375 -7.81 -2.93 26.15
C LYS A 375 -6.47 -2.46 26.74
N MET A 376 -6.44 -1.33 27.45
CA MET A 376 -5.22 -0.84 28.10
C MET A 376 -4.77 -1.78 29.21
N ARG A 377 -5.70 -2.26 30.04
CA ARG A 377 -5.37 -3.24 31.11
C ARG A 377 -4.68 -4.49 30.57
N SER A 378 -5.05 -4.98 29.39
CA SER A 378 -4.43 -6.15 28.77
C SER A 378 -3.10 -5.87 28.07
N ASN A 379 -2.80 -4.61 27.74
CA ASN A 379 -1.61 -4.19 27.00
C ASN A 379 -0.60 -3.40 27.85
N LEU A 380 -0.81 -3.33 29.17
CA LEU A 380 0.19 -2.81 30.09
C LEU A 380 1.39 -3.76 30.12
N PRO A 381 2.62 -3.25 30.30
CA PRO A 381 3.84 -4.06 30.25
C PRO A 381 4.04 -4.96 31.49
N PHE A 382 3.02 -5.11 32.33
CA PHE A 382 3.06 -5.80 33.62
C PHE A 382 1.96 -6.86 33.68
N THR A 383 2.29 -8.04 34.22
CA THR A 383 1.36 -9.18 34.33
C THR A 383 0.77 -9.36 35.72
N ASP A 384 1.28 -8.67 36.75
CA ASP A 384 0.77 -8.77 38.12
C ASP A 384 -0.52 -7.92 38.29
N PRO A 385 -1.67 -8.54 38.59
CA PRO A 385 -2.95 -7.83 38.75
C PRO A 385 -2.90 -6.71 39.80
N LYS A 386 -2.17 -6.89 40.91
CA LYS A 386 -2.07 -5.87 41.96
C LYS A 386 -1.29 -4.65 41.47
N PHE A 387 -0.24 -4.89 40.68
CA PHE A 387 0.56 -3.82 40.10
C PHE A 387 -0.21 -3.07 39.00
N VAL A 388 -0.99 -3.78 38.19
CA VAL A 388 -1.90 -3.16 37.21
C VAL A 388 -2.88 -2.21 37.87
N GLU A 389 -3.45 -2.57 39.04
CA GLU A 389 -4.33 -1.66 39.79
C GLU A 389 -3.61 -0.36 40.22
N VAL A 390 -2.38 -0.47 40.74
CA VAL A 390 -1.57 0.70 41.12
C VAL A 390 -1.27 1.59 39.90
N VAL A 391 -0.93 0.98 38.76
CA VAL A 391 -0.69 1.72 37.51
C VAL A 391 -1.95 2.45 37.05
N MET A 392 -3.10 1.78 37.06
CA MET A 392 -4.38 2.35 36.63
C MET A 392 -4.86 3.51 37.52
N GLN A 393 -4.47 3.53 38.81
CA GLN A 393 -4.77 4.65 39.72
C GLN A 393 -3.99 5.93 39.38
N ASN A 394 -2.92 5.83 38.59
CA ASN A 394 -2.06 6.95 38.19
C ASN A 394 -2.36 7.46 36.78
N ILE A 395 -3.40 6.94 36.11
CA ILE A 395 -3.82 7.36 34.77
C ILE A 395 -5.22 7.96 34.88
N PHE A 396 -5.34 9.23 34.53
CA PHE A 396 -6.60 9.96 34.49
C PHE A 396 -7.12 10.02 33.05
N ALA A 397 -8.44 10.01 32.89
CA ALA A 397 -9.08 10.06 31.57
C ALA A 397 -10.16 11.13 31.53
N PHE A 398 -10.21 11.86 30.42
CA PHE A 398 -11.23 12.85 30.11
C PHE A 398 -11.75 12.63 28.70
N THR A 399 -13.07 12.64 28.53
CA THR A 399 -13.71 12.53 27.20
C THR A 399 -14.29 13.88 26.84
N TYR A 400 -13.84 14.43 25.72
CA TYR A 400 -14.35 15.66 25.17
C TYR A 400 -15.56 15.39 24.27
N GLU A 401 -16.71 15.95 24.64
CA GLU A 401 -17.92 15.91 23.82
C GLU A 401 -18.03 17.21 23.02
N VAL A 402 -18.00 17.10 21.69
CA VAL A 402 -18.08 18.27 20.81
C VAL A 402 -19.43 18.99 20.95
N ASN A 403 -19.38 20.31 21.10
CA ASN A 403 -20.55 21.17 21.20
C ASN A 403 -20.54 22.30 20.14
N ASN A 404 -21.66 23.00 19.99
CA ASN A 404 -21.81 24.04 18.96
C ASN A 404 -20.97 25.30 19.22
N SER A 405 -20.44 25.49 20.44
CA SER A 405 -19.58 26.64 20.80
C SER A 405 -18.12 26.47 20.40
N VAL A 406 -17.69 25.27 19.97
CA VAL A 406 -16.31 25.00 19.58
C VAL A 406 -15.89 25.86 18.38
N LYS A 407 -14.79 26.62 18.52
CA LYS A 407 -14.27 27.47 17.44
C LYS A 407 -13.25 26.74 16.59
N ASN A 408 -12.20 26.23 17.21
CA ASN A 408 -11.04 25.62 16.56
C ASN A 408 -10.35 24.60 17.49
N ALA A 409 -9.34 23.90 16.98
CA ALA A 409 -8.55 22.94 17.73
C ALA A 409 -7.84 23.57 18.95
N ASP A 410 -7.39 24.82 18.85
CA ASP A 410 -6.72 25.52 19.96
C ASP A 410 -7.65 25.68 21.16
N SER A 411 -8.92 26.05 20.94
CA SER A 411 -9.90 26.15 22.04
C SER A 411 -10.18 24.82 22.73
N ILE A 412 -10.13 23.69 22.01
CA ILE A 412 -10.27 22.36 22.60
C ILE A 412 -9.01 22.01 23.41
N PHE A 413 -7.83 22.35 22.90
CA PHE A 413 -6.58 22.09 23.59
C PHE A 413 -6.48 22.91 24.88
N GLU A 414 -6.88 24.18 24.86
CA GLU A 414 -6.98 25.01 26.06
C GLU A 414 -7.90 24.34 27.08
N GLU A 415 -9.12 23.96 26.70
CA GLU A 415 -10.08 23.31 27.62
C GLU A 415 -9.56 21.98 28.21
N ILE A 416 -8.86 21.17 27.41
CA ILE A 416 -8.33 19.87 27.87
C ILE A 416 -7.06 20.01 28.72
N LEU A 417 -6.24 21.03 28.45
CA LEU A 417 -4.93 21.22 29.10
C LEU A 417 -4.96 22.27 30.23
N GLU A 418 -5.99 23.11 30.33
CA GLU A 418 -6.10 24.17 31.36
C GLU A 418 -6.26 23.63 32.79
N ASP A 419 -6.61 22.34 32.95
CA ASP A 419 -6.64 21.65 34.25
C ASP A 419 -5.22 21.37 34.83
N GLU A 420 -4.21 22.04 34.30
CA GLU A 420 -2.85 22.12 34.85
C GLU A 420 -2.71 23.09 36.03
N ARG A 421 -3.77 23.82 36.41
CA ARG A 421 -3.74 24.75 37.53
C ARG A 421 -4.84 24.46 38.57
N HIS A 422 -4.66 23.44 39.40
CA HIS A 422 -5.07 23.50 40.80
C HIS A 422 -4.29 22.53 41.68
#